data_AF-A0A511MPG6-F1
#
_entry.id   AF-A0A511MPG6-F1
#
_cell.length_a   1.000
_cell.length_b   1.000
_cell.length_c   1.000
_cell.angle_alpha   90.00
_cell.angle_beta   90.00
_cell.angle_gamma   90.00
#
_symmetry.space_group_name_H-M   'P 1'
#
loop_
_entity.id
_entity.type
_entity.pdbx_description
1 polymer ?
#
loop_
_entity_poly.entity_id
_entity_poly.type
_entity_poly.pdbx_seq_one_letter_code
_entity_poly.pdbx_strand_id
1 'polypeptide(L)'
;MNIHSTALAPDARTPGWAELTDADLLRTLVETERRRRRLDAAMRAAVAEAERRGLAADTGYPDTVELLTDLLRISVNEARRRIEHATPQVRSRPRKMWRVLAAAS
;
A
#
# COMPACT_ATOMS: atom_id res chain seq x y z
N MET A 1 10.34 -8.67 42.76
CA MET A 1 10.04 -9.65 41.69
C MET A 1 10.28 -8.94 40.37
N ASN A 2 11.49 -9.05 39.81
CA ASN A 2 11.91 -8.34 38.60
C ASN A 2 11.76 -9.28 37.40
N ILE A 3 10.75 -9.05 36.58
CA ILE A 3 10.57 -9.72 35.29
C ILE A 3 11.39 -8.96 34.24
N HIS A 4 12.69 -9.26 34.16
CA HIS A 4 13.44 -8.95 32.95
C HIS A 4 12.97 -9.92 31.87
N SER A 5 12.00 -9.46 31.07
CA SER A 5 11.63 -10.12 29.82
C SER A 5 12.88 -10.34 28.98
N THR A 6 13.34 -11.59 28.91
CA THR A 6 14.29 -12.05 27.91
C THR A 6 13.61 -11.95 26.55
N ALA A 7 13.64 -10.75 25.96
CA ALA A 7 13.37 -10.58 24.55
C ALA A 7 14.49 -11.32 23.80
N LEU A 8 14.10 -12.39 23.13
CA LEU A 8 14.92 -13.22 22.25
C LEU A 8 15.84 -12.34 21.39
N ALA A 9 17.14 -12.63 21.40
CA ALA A 9 18.16 -11.89 20.67
C ALA A 9 17.81 -11.69 19.18
N PRO A 10 17.98 -10.48 18.61
CA PRO A 10 17.79 -10.25 17.18
C PRO A 10 19.09 -10.54 16.44
N ASP A 11 19.57 -11.78 16.38
CA ASP A 11 20.83 -12.08 15.67
C ASP A 11 20.84 -13.47 15.00
N ALA A 12 19.77 -13.83 14.31
CA ALA A 12 19.99 -14.49 13.04
C ALA A 12 20.37 -13.36 12.07
N ARG A 13 21.68 -13.13 11.89
CA ARG A 13 22.20 -12.17 10.90
C ARG A 13 21.49 -12.45 9.59
N THR A 14 20.52 -11.59 9.25
CA THR A 14 19.99 -11.57 7.90
C THR A 14 21.19 -11.22 7.04
N PRO A 15 21.56 -12.05 6.04
CA PRO A 15 22.73 -11.78 5.22
C PRO A 15 22.68 -10.33 4.77
N GLY A 16 23.78 -9.60 5.00
CA GLY A 16 23.87 -8.23 4.52
C GLY A 16 23.66 -8.20 3.01
N TRP A 17 23.21 -7.08 2.44
CA TRP A 17 22.97 -6.98 0.99
C TRP A 17 24.17 -7.44 0.14
N ALA A 18 25.39 -7.24 0.63
CA ALA A 18 26.64 -7.65 0.00
C ALA A 18 26.96 -9.16 0.07
N GLU A 19 26.27 -9.90 0.96
CA GLU A 19 26.49 -11.34 1.18
C GLU A 19 25.48 -12.20 0.40
N LEU A 20 24.47 -11.58 -0.23
CA LEU A 20 23.50 -12.27 -1.05
C LEU A 20 24.12 -12.69 -2.39
N THR A 21 23.79 -13.89 -2.85
CA THR A 21 24.03 -14.26 -4.25
C THR A 21 23.16 -13.40 -5.17
N ASP A 22 23.53 -13.24 -6.45
CA ASP A 22 22.71 -12.51 -7.42
C ASP A 22 21.27 -13.05 -7.49
N ALA A 23 21.11 -14.37 -7.42
CA ALA A 23 19.80 -15.02 -7.42
C ALA A 23 18.97 -14.66 -6.18
N ASP A 24 19.59 -14.61 -5.00
CA ASP A 24 18.90 -14.24 -3.76
C ASP A 24 18.61 -12.73 -3.69
N LEU A 25 19.49 -11.89 -4.24
CA LEU A 25 19.25 -10.45 -4.37
C LEU A 25 18.05 -10.17 -5.28
N LEU A 26 17.98 -10.85 -6.44
CA LEU A 26 16.84 -10.75 -7.36
C LEU A 26 15.53 -11.22 -6.70
N ARG A 27 15.57 -12.34 -5.96
CA ARG A 27 14.40 -12.82 -5.19
C ARG A 27 13.96 -11.78 -4.17
N THR A 28 14.90 -11.21 -3.41
CA THR A 28 14.63 -10.20 -2.38
C THR A 28 14.03 -8.93 -2.98
N LEU A 29 14.48 -8.49 -4.16
CA LEU A 29 13.89 -7.36 -4.87
C LEU A 29 12.41 -7.61 -5.23
N VAL A 30 12.10 -8.78 -5.80
CA VAL A 30 10.73 -9.14 -6.18
C VAL A 30 9.82 -9.22 -4.95
N GLU A 31 10.30 -9.81 -3.86
CA GLU A 31 9.54 -9.92 -2.61
C GLU A 31 9.30 -8.56 -1.96
N THR A 32 10.33 -7.73 -1.91
CA THR A 32 10.25 -6.36 -1.40
C THR A 32 9.23 -5.55 -2.21
N GLU A 33 9.26 -5.66 -3.54
CA GLU A 33 8.30 -4.97 -4.40
C GLU A 33 6.86 -5.46 -4.18
N ARG A 34 6.66 -6.77 -4.03
CA ARG A 34 5.33 -7.32 -3.70
C ARG A 34 4.83 -6.77 -2.37
N ARG A 35 5.69 -6.69 -1.36
CA ARG A 35 5.34 -6.14 -0.05
C ARG A 35 4.99 -4.65 -0.16
N ARG A 36 5.79 -3.87 -0.90
CA ARG A 36 5.52 -2.45 -1.18
C ARG A 36 4.16 -2.27 -1.83
N ARG A 37 3.88 -3.00 -2.92
CA ARG A 37 2.58 -2.92 -3.62
C ARG A 37 1.38 -3.30 -2.76
N ARG A 38 1.54 -4.29 -1.88
CA ARG A 38 0.50 -4.69 -0.92
C ARG A 38 0.22 -3.58 0.09
N LEU A 39 1.27 -2.96 0.64
CA LEU A 39 1.13 -1.82 1.54
C LEU A 39 0.48 -0.63 0.82
N ASP A 40 0.89 -0.33 -0.41
CA ASP A 40 0.28 0.74 -1.21
C ASP A 40 -1.21 0.48 -1.47
N ALA A 41 -1.58 -0.77 -1.76
CA ALA A 41 -2.97 -1.16 -1.94
C ALA A 41 -3.80 -1.02 -0.65
N ALA A 42 -3.22 -1.43 0.49
CA ALA A 42 -3.85 -1.27 1.80
C ALA A 42 -4.04 0.22 2.14
N MET A 43 -3.04 1.07 1.87
CA MET A 43 -3.13 2.52 2.07
C MET A 43 -4.26 3.12 1.21
N ARG A 44 -4.33 2.77 -0.08
CA ARG A 44 -5.44 3.22 -0.95
C ARG A 44 -6.81 2.77 -0.44
N ALA A 45 -6.93 1.52 0.01
CA ALA A 45 -8.18 1.01 0.55
C ALA A 45 -8.60 1.74 1.84
N ALA A 46 -7.64 2.06 2.72
CA ALA A 46 -7.88 2.81 3.94
C ALA A 46 -8.37 4.24 3.66
N VAL A 47 -7.72 4.95 2.72
CA VAL A 47 -8.14 6.29 2.31
C VAL A 47 -9.54 6.26 1.67
N ALA A 48 -9.82 5.29 0.80
CA ALA A 48 -11.15 5.15 0.19
C ALA A 48 -12.24 4.89 1.25
N GLU A 49 -11.93 4.15 2.30
CA GLU A 49 -12.85 3.91 3.41
C GLU A 49 -13.04 5.15 4.28
N ALA A 50 -11.98 5.92 4.53
CA ALA A 50 -12.07 7.20 5.24
C ALA A 50 -13.02 8.17 4.52
N GLU A 51 -12.89 8.29 3.19
CA GLU A 51 -13.79 9.07 2.33
C GLU A 51 -15.23 8.54 2.39
N ARG A 52 -15.44 7.23 2.21
CA ARG A 52 -16.79 6.63 2.25
C ARG A 52 -17.53 6.88 3.56
N ARG A 53 -16.81 6.91 4.68
CA ARG A 53 -17.38 7.17 6.01
C ARG A 53 -17.58 8.65 6.29
N GLY A 54 -17.02 9.54 5.47
CA GLY A 54 -16.97 10.97 5.80
C GLY A 54 -16.12 11.24 7.04
N LEU A 55 -15.06 10.44 7.25
CA LEU A 55 -14.28 10.44 8.50
C LEU A 55 -13.72 11.82 8.87
N ALA A 56 -13.39 12.65 7.88
CA ALA A 56 -12.97 14.02 8.11
C ALA A 56 -14.02 14.85 8.86
N ALA A 57 -15.28 14.79 8.41
CA ALA A 57 -16.38 15.50 9.07
C ALA A 57 -16.63 14.98 10.48
N ASP A 58 -16.61 13.65 10.67
CA ASP A 58 -16.79 13.00 11.97
C ASP A 58 -15.69 13.37 12.99
N THR A 59 -14.51 13.75 12.48
CA THR A 59 -13.35 14.14 13.30
C THR A 59 -13.14 15.65 13.38
N GLY A 60 -14.01 16.45 12.75
CA GLY A 60 -13.98 17.91 12.79
C GLY A 60 -13.01 18.57 11.80
N TYR A 61 -12.46 17.81 10.86
CA TYR A 61 -11.68 18.35 9.75
C TYR A 61 -12.62 18.83 8.62
N PRO A 62 -12.24 19.90 7.89
CA PRO A 62 -13.07 20.42 6.82
C PRO A 62 -13.17 19.46 5.63
N ASP A 63 -12.09 18.73 5.33
CA ASP A 63 -12.05 17.70 4.29
C ASP A 63 -10.99 16.63 4.59
N THR A 64 -10.99 15.57 3.79
CA THR A 64 -10.03 14.46 3.92
C THR A 64 -8.60 14.87 3.56
N VAL A 65 -8.40 15.94 2.77
CA VAL A 65 -7.06 16.45 2.43
C VAL A 65 -6.38 17.03 3.67
N GLU A 66 -7.10 17.86 4.43
CA GLU A 66 -6.63 18.43 5.70
C GLU A 66 -6.42 17.34 6.74
N LEU A 67 -7.35 16.37 6.84
CA LEU A 67 -7.18 15.21 7.74
C LEU A 67 -5.88 14.44 7.42
N LEU A 68 -5.63 14.09 6.16
CA LEU A 68 -4.45 13.33 5.78
C LEU A 68 -3.16 14.14 5.94
N THR A 69 -3.20 15.44 5.65
CA THR A 69 -2.07 16.36 5.81
C THR A 69 -1.64 16.43 7.27
N ASP A 70 -2.59 16.60 8.21
CA ASP A 70 -2.28 16.68 9.63
C ASP A 70 -1.89 15.31 10.23
N LEU A 71 -2.63 14.24 9.90
CA LEU A 71 -2.39 12.91 10.47
C LEU A 71 -1.08 12.28 9.97
N LEU A 72 -0.79 12.40 8.68
CA LEU A 72 0.36 11.74 8.04
C LEU A 72 1.56 12.67 7.85
N ARG A 73 1.41 13.97 8.17
CA ARG A 73 2.44 15.00 8.00
C ARG A 73 2.99 15.05 6.58
N ILE A 74 2.11 14.90 5.60
CA ILE A 74 2.41 14.96 4.16
C ILE A 74 1.96 16.30 3.58
N SER A 75 2.48 16.67 2.41
CA SER A 75 2.00 17.87 1.73
C SER A 75 0.58 17.70 1.21
N VAL A 76 -0.15 18.82 1.09
CA VAL A 76 -1.49 18.88 0.48
C VAL A 76 -1.52 18.21 -0.89
N ASN A 77 -0.49 18.40 -1.72
CA ASN A 77 -0.40 17.79 -3.04
C ASN A 77 -0.29 16.26 -2.97
N GLU A 78 0.43 15.72 -1.99
CA GLU A 78 0.53 14.28 -1.78
C GLU A 78 -0.78 13.71 -1.22
N ALA A 79 -1.43 14.42 -0.30
CA ALA A 79 -2.76 14.03 0.21
C ALA A 79 -3.79 13.94 -0.93
N ARG A 80 -3.86 14.96 -1.80
CA ARG A 80 -4.72 14.95 -2.99
C ARG A 80 -4.46 13.77 -3.92
N ARG A 81 -3.18 13.49 -4.22
CA ARG A 81 -2.82 12.31 -5.05
C ARG A 81 -3.29 11.00 -4.42
N ARG A 82 -3.18 10.85 -3.10
CA ARG A 82 -3.64 9.63 -2.42
C ARG A 82 -5.15 9.45 -2.52
N ILE A 83 -5.92 10.52 -2.40
CA ILE A 83 -7.38 10.48 -2.58
C ILE A 83 -7.74 10.11 -4.02
N GLU A 84 -7.07 10.72 -5.01
CA GLU A 84 -7.27 10.41 -6.43
C GLU A 84 -6.98 8.92 -6.73
N HIS A 85 -5.89 8.39 -6.18
CA HIS A 85 -5.53 6.98 -6.36
C HIS A 85 -6.42 6.01 -5.57
N ALA A 86 -7.00 6.44 -4.46
CA ALA A 86 -7.91 5.66 -3.63
C ALA A 86 -9.31 5.55 -4.23
N THR A 87 -9.75 6.58 -4.95
CA THR A 87 -11.03 6.58 -5.64
C THR A 87 -11.00 5.46 -6.70
N PRO A 88 -11.90 4.46 -6.63
CA PRO A 88 -12.03 3.51 -7.70
C PRO A 88 -12.49 4.30 -8.91
N GLN A 89 -11.56 4.60 -9.81
CA GLN A 89 -11.88 5.04 -11.15
C GLN A 89 -12.80 3.95 -11.69
N VAL A 90 -14.11 4.22 -11.75
CA VAL A 90 -15.06 3.36 -12.47
C VAL A 90 -14.58 3.41 -13.90
N ARG A 91 -13.63 2.54 -14.24
CA ARG A 91 -13.27 2.26 -15.61
C ARG A 91 -14.53 1.64 -16.18
N SER A 92 -15.35 2.45 -16.83
CA SER A 92 -16.16 2.01 -17.96
C SER A 92 -15.20 1.43 -18.98
N ARG A 93 -14.73 0.21 -18.72
CA ARG A 93 -13.93 -0.56 -19.66
C ARG A 93 -14.96 -1.08 -20.66
N PRO A 94 -15.03 -0.56 -21.90
CA PRO A 94 -15.89 -1.18 -22.88
C PRO A 94 -15.48 -2.64 -22.94
N ARG A 95 -16.47 -3.53 -22.75
CA ARG A 95 -16.34 -4.98 -22.84
C ARG A 95 -16.01 -5.36 -24.28
N LYS A 96 -14.86 -4.93 -24.81
CA LYS A 96 -14.32 -5.40 -26.09
C LYS A 96 -13.77 -6.81 -25.88
N MET A 97 -14.72 -7.75 -25.87
CA MET A 97 -14.74 -8.96 -26.68
C MET A 97 -13.40 -9.70 -26.85
N TRP A 98 -13.06 -10.56 -25.88
CA TRP A 98 -12.01 -11.59 -26.02
C TRP A 98 -12.57 -12.88 -26.65
N ARG A 99 -13.56 -12.79 -27.54
CA ARG A 99 -14.30 -13.96 -28.03
C ARG A 99 -13.81 -14.51 -29.39
N VAL A 100 -12.55 -14.31 -29.78
CA VAL A 100 -12.06 -14.74 -31.11
C VAL A 100 -10.79 -15.60 -31.08
N LEU A 101 -10.58 -16.44 -30.06
CA LEU A 101 -9.51 -17.45 -30.10
C LEU A 101 -9.97 -18.88 -29.75
N ALA A 102 -11.27 -19.15 -29.75
CA ALA A 102 -11.82 -20.49 -29.47
C ALA A 102 -12.43 -21.20 -30.70
N ALA A 103 -12.06 -20.80 -31.91
CA ALA A 103 -12.50 -21.46 -33.14
C ALA A 103 -11.34 -21.55 -34.13
N ALA A 104 -10.38 -22.42 -33.83
CA ALA A 104 -9.49 -23.03 -34.80
C ALA A 104 -9.10 -24.41 -34.23
N SER A 105 -9.88 -25.41 -34.61
CA SER A 105 -9.52 -26.83 -34.59
C SER A 105 -9.92 -27.39 -35.94
#